data_AF-A0A1H4YE36-F1
#
_entry.id   AF-A0A1H4YE36-F1
#
_cell.length_a   1.000
_cell.length_b   1.000
_cell.length_c   1.000
_cell.angle_alpha   90.00
_cell.angle_beta   90.00
_cell.angle_gamma   90.00
#
_symmetry.space_group_name_H-M   'P 1'
#
loop_
_entity.id
_entity.type
_entity.pdbx_description
1 polymer ?
#
loop_
_entity_poly.entity_id
_entity_poly.type
_entity_poly.pdbx_seq_one_letter_code
_entity_poly.pdbx_strand_id
1 'polypeptide(L)'
;MQLNTIDHDNLSTELKEKLAQFEQDRAAYVALQEQFRELVQEEQRLNQQAFNLESQAERTNASWKAKALSATLDQDKINEEIERSAQLKKDAQALRLTAEVRSGIQGTLVVQLAEARMKLVGVPGTINKAYQQAMLANALAREGTRESLLELFALSRALFLKSIAEHDGLLSGCNGQRERQAKIQELTWRTFGQEVQKLFGGAEDHIQAPTLAVMPSTVQGEVLVETPVELMRLRQARTA
;
A
#
# COMPACT_ATOMS: atom_id res chain seq x y z
N MET A 1 -6.06 17.83 15.82
CA MET A 1 -7.54 17.75 15.87
C MET A 1 -7.95 16.69 14.86
N GLN A 2 -8.51 15.56 15.28
CA GLN A 2 -9.01 14.54 14.35
C GLN A 2 -10.38 15.00 13.84
N LEU A 3 -10.55 15.14 12.53
CA LEU A 3 -11.86 15.26 11.90
C LEU A 3 -12.54 13.87 11.93
N ASN A 4 -12.95 13.41 13.13
CA ASN A 4 -13.80 12.22 13.30
C ASN A 4 -15.26 12.69 13.19
N THR A 5 -16.18 12.00 12.51
CA THR A 5 -16.39 10.57 12.27
C THR A 5 -16.77 10.36 10.80
N ILE A 6 -16.34 9.24 10.19
CA ILE A 6 -16.84 8.86 8.87
C ILE A 6 -18.32 8.52 9.00
N ASP A 7 -19.17 9.35 8.40
CA ASP A 7 -20.60 9.09 8.32
C ASP A 7 -20.89 8.28 7.06
N HIS A 8 -20.87 6.96 7.23
CA HIS A 8 -21.13 6.00 6.15
C HIS A 8 -22.57 6.10 5.62
N ASP A 9 -23.52 6.62 6.41
CA ASP A 9 -24.92 6.69 6.03
C ASP A 9 -25.19 7.80 5.02
N ASN A 10 -24.42 8.89 5.10
CA ASN A 10 -24.50 10.06 4.21
C ASN A 10 -23.67 9.97 2.91
N LEU A 11 -23.08 8.81 2.61
CA LEU A 11 -22.39 8.60 1.33
C LEU A 11 -23.40 8.51 0.17
N SER A 12 -23.03 9.05 -0.99
CA SER A 12 -23.82 8.86 -2.22
C SER A 12 -23.88 7.38 -2.60
N THR A 13 -24.96 6.96 -3.26
CA THR A 13 -25.14 5.56 -3.69
C THR A 13 -23.96 5.08 -4.54
N GLU A 14 -23.52 5.89 -5.50
CA GLU A 14 -22.35 5.58 -6.34
C GLU A 14 -21.06 5.37 -5.53
N LEU A 15 -20.87 6.15 -4.45
CA LEU A 15 -19.70 6.02 -3.59
C LEU A 15 -19.79 4.77 -2.71
N LYS A 16 -21.00 4.43 -2.22
CA LYS A 16 -21.25 3.18 -1.48
C LYS A 16 -20.96 1.95 -2.35
N GLU A 17 -21.43 1.94 -3.59
CA GLU A 17 -21.18 0.85 -4.54
C GLU A 17 -19.70 0.68 -4.86
N LYS A 18 -18.99 1.79 -5.16
CA LYS A 18 -17.54 1.76 -5.42
C LYS A 18 -16.75 1.30 -4.20
N LEU A 19 -17.15 1.72 -3.00
CA LEU A 19 -16.51 1.29 -1.77
C LEU A 19 -16.74 -0.21 -1.53
N ALA A 20 -17.96 -0.70 -1.71
CA ALA A 20 -18.28 -2.11 -1.55
C ALA A 20 -17.49 -2.99 -2.53
N GLN A 21 -17.40 -2.59 -3.80
CA GLN A 21 -16.58 -3.30 -4.79
C GLN A 21 -15.10 -3.31 -4.39
N PHE A 22 -14.57 -2.14 -3.98
CA PHE A 22 -13.20 -2.05 -3.50
C PHE A 22 -12.95 -2.96 -2.28
N GLU A 23 -13.87 -3.02 -1.33
CA GLU A 23 -13.73 -3.86 -0.13
C GLU A 23 -13.74 -5.36 -0.47
N GLN A 24 -14.56 -5.78 -1.44
CA GLN A 24 -14.55 -7.16 -1.96
C GLN A 24 -13.22 -7.49 -2.62
N ASP A 25 -12.74 -6.64 -3.53
CA ASP A 25 -11.48 -6.84 -4.23
C ASP A 25 -10.28 -6.80 -3.25
N ARG A 26 -10.34 -5.91 -2.24
CA ARG A 26 -9.36 -5.83 -1.16
C ARG A 26 -9.33 -7.11 -0.33
N ALA A 27 -10.49 -7.66 0.03
CA ALA A 27 -10.57 -8.91 0.78
C ALA A 27 -9.98 -10.08 -0.03
N ALA A 28 -10.27 -10.15 -1.33
CA ALA A 28 -9.69 -11.16 -2.22
C ALA A 28 -8.16 -11.02 -2.30
N TYR A 29 -7.64 -9.80 -2.41
CA TYR A 29 -6.20 -9.54 -2.41
C TYR A 29 -5.53 -9.91 -1.08
N VAL A 30 -6.14 -9.59 0.06
CA VAL A 30 -5.63 -9.99 1.39
C VAL A 30 -5.60 -11.51 1.54
N ALA A 31 -6.63 -12.22 1.06
CA ALA A 31 -6.64 -13.68 1.07
C ALA A 31 -5.49 -14.27 0.22
N LEU A 32 -5.17 -13.66 -0.93
CA LEU A 32 -3.99 -14.05 -1.72
C LEU A 32 -2.68 -13.80 -0.95
N GLN A 33 -2.59 -12.69 -0.20
CA GLN A 33 -1.41 -12.38 0.61
C GLN A 33 -1.21 -13.41 1.73
N GLU A 34 -2.29 -13.84 2.38
CA GLU A 34 -2.28 -14.88 3.40
C GLU A 34 -1.81 -16.22 2.84
N GLN A 35 -2.40 -16.66 1.72
CA GLN A 35 -1.98 -17.88 1.03
C GLN A 35 -0.49 -17.84 0.64
N PHE A 36 0.00 -16.69 0.18
CA PHE A 36 1.40 -16.54 -0.19
C PHE A 36 2.32 -16.63 1.02
N ARG A 37 1.95 -15.97 2.12
CA ARG A 37 2.70 -16.04 3.37
C ARG A 37 2.79 -17.48 3.89
N GLU A 38 1.67 -18.19 3.91
CA GLU A 38 1.62 -19.59 4.35
C GLU A 38 2.50 -20.49 3.48
N LEU A 39 2.44 -20.31 2.15
CA LEU A 39 3.24 -21.08 1.22
C LEU A 39 4.74 -20.87 1.42
N VAL A 40 5.17 -19.62 1.59
CA VAL A 40 6.58 -19.27 1.85
C VAL A 40 7.06 -19.83 3.18
N GLN A 41 6.26 -19.72 4.24
CA GLN A 41 6.61 -20.27 5.55
C GLN A 41 6.74 -21.79 5.52
N GLU A 42 5.82 -22.47 4.82
CA GLU A 42 5.84 -23.92 4.68
C GLU A 42 7.03 -24.39 3.85
N GLU A 43 7.36 -23.71 2.75
CA GLU A 43 8.56 -24.00 1.96
C GLU A 43 9.84 -23.89 2.81
N GLN A 44 9.97 -22.81 3.59
CA GLN A 44 11.09 -22.62 4.52
C GLN A 44 11.16 -23.75 5.55
N ARG A 45 10.01 -24.16 6.11
CA ARG A 45 9.92 -25.26 7.07
C ARG A 45 10.39 -26.58 6.46
N LEU A 46 9.92 -26.91 5.25
CA LEU A 46 10.30 -28.14 4.55
C LEU A 46 11.80 -28.16 4.22
N ASN A 47 12.35 -27.05 3.72
CA ASN A 47 13.77 -26.93 3.43
C ASN A 47 14.63 -27.08 4.70
N GLN A 48 14.21 -26.48 5.82
CA GLN A 48 14.91 -26.63 7.09
C GLN A 48 14.85 -28.07 7.63
N GLN A 49 13.71 -28.74 7.49
CA GLN A 49 13.57 -30.15 7.89
C GLN A 49 14.44 -31.07 7.04
N ALA A 50 14.47 -30.86 5.72
CA ALA A 50 15.35 -31.60 4.82
C ALA A 50 16.83 -31.42 5.19
N PHE A 51 17.25 -30.19 5.45
CA PHE A 51 18.62 -29.89 5.90
C PHE A 51 18.98 -30.61 7.22
N ASN A 52 18.06 -30.63 8.18
CA ASN A 52 18.27 -31.30 9.46
C ASN A 52 18.44 -32.82 9.27
N LEU A 53 17.61 -33.45 8.43
CA LEU A 53 17.70 -34.87 8.11
C LEU A 53 19.02 -35.22 7.40
N GLU A 54 19.48 -34.38 6.46
CA GLU A 54 20.78 -34.57 5.81
C GLU A 54 21.94 -34.45 6.79
N SER A 55 21.90 -33.45 7.69
CA SER A 55 22.92 -33.31 8.72
C SER A 55 22.96 -34.52 9.64
N GLN A 56 21.80 -35.08 10.02
CA GLN A 56 21.72 -36.31 10.79
C GLN A 56 22.23 -37.52 10.00
N ALA A 57 21.90 -37.61 8.71
CA ALA A 57 22.41 -38.66 7.83
C ALA A 57 23.93 -38.61 7.73
N GLU A 58 24.54 -37.43 7.54
CA GLU A 58 26.00 -37.30 7.46
C GLU A 58 26.70 -37.64 8.79
N ARG A 59 26.10 -37.27 9.93
CA ARG A 59 26.62 -37.70 11.25
C ARG A 59 26.54 -39.22 11.43
N THR A 60 25.44 -39.83 11.01
CA THR A 60 25.26 -41.30 11.04
C THR A 60 26.27 -41.96 10.10
N ASN A 61 26.48 -41.38 8.93
CA ASN A 61 27.43 -41.84 7.93
C ASN A 61 28.87 -41.81 8.45
N ALA A 62 29.27 -40.72 9.10
CA ALA A 62 30.58 -40.60 9.73
C ALA A 62 30.74 -41.59 10.90
N SER A 63 29.70 -41.77 11.72
CA SER A 63 29.68 -42.71 12.85
C SER A 63 29.95 -44.14 12.40
N TRP A 64 29.17 -44.68 11.46
CA TRP A 64 29.33 -46.07 11.05
C TRP A 64 30.67 -46.31 10.34
N LYS A 65 31.17 -45.33 9.56
CA LYS A 65 32.51 -45.41 8.94
C LYS A 65 33.62 -45.48 9.98
N ALA A 66 33.54 -44.68 11.04
CA ALA A 66 34.50 -44.74 12.14
C ALA A 66 34.43 -46.10 12.88
N LYS A 67 33.22 -46.63 13.08
CA LYS A 67 32.99 -47.95 13.69
C LYS A 67 33.53 -49.10 12.85
N ALA A 68 33.32 -49.06 11.53
CA ALA A 68 33.82 -50.06 10.59
C ALA A 68 35.36 -50.16 10.60
N LEU A 69 36.05 -49.05 10.85
CA LEU A 69 37.52 -49.01 10.99
C LEU A 69 38.02 -49.60 12.33
N SER A 70 37.16 -49.76 13.34
CA SER A 70 37.55 -50.16 14.70
C SER A 70 37.61 -51.67 14.99
N ALA A 71 37.41 -52.52 13.96
CA ALA A 71 37.61 -53.98 13.96
C ALA A 71 36.92 -54.84 15.06
N THR A 72 36.14 -54.24 15.96
CA THR A 72 35.53 -54.92 17.14
C THR A 72 33.99 -54.89 17.15
N LEU A 73 33.36 -54.39 16.09
CA LEU A 73 31.90 -54.19 16.03
C LEU A 73 31.20 -55.16 15.06
N ASP A 74 30.02 -55.59 15.49
CA ASP A 74 29.09 -56.47 14.79
C ASP A 74 28.63 -55.88 13.45
N GLN A 75 28.73 -56.67 12.37
CA GLN A 75 28.44 -56.24 11.00
C GLN A 75 26.96 -55.90 10.82
N ASP A 76 26.06 -56.56 11.56
CA ASP A 76 24.63 -56.29 11.50
C ASP A 76 24.30 -54.87 11.97
N LYS A 77 25.00 -54.39 13.02
CA LYS A 77 24.83 -53.02 13.54
C LYS A 77 25.35 -51.96 12.57
N ILE A 78 26.40 -52.28 11.81
CA ILE A 78 26.92 -51.39 10.76
C ILE A 78 25.90 -51.30 9.62
N ASN A 79 25.31 -52.43 9.20
CA ASN A 79 24.27 -52.45 8.17
C ASN A 79 23.03 -51.65 8.58
N GLU A 80 22.59 -51.77 9.84
CA GLU A 80 21.48 -50.97 10.37
C GLU A 80 21.77 -49.45 10.34
N GLU A 81 23.00 -49.03 10.67
CA GLU A 81 23.38 -47.61 10.59
C GLU A 81 23.49 -47.10 9.15
N ILE A 82 23.94 -47.94 8.21
CA ILE A 82 23.95 -47.65 6.78
C ILE A 82 22.51 -47.46 6.27
N GLU A 83 21.61 -48.40 6.59
CA GLU A 83 20.21 -48.34 6.18
C GLU A 83 19.50 -47.13 6.77
N ARG A 84 19.73 -46.84 8.06
CA ARG A 84 19.22 -45.62 8.72
C ARG A 84 19.74 -44.35 8.05
N SER A 85 21.02 -44.29 7.71
CA SER A 85 21.59 -43.14 6.99
C SER A 85 20.97 -42.99 5.60
N ALA A 86 20.73 -44.10 4.88
CA ALA A 86 20.12 -44.07 3.55
C ALA A 86 18.66 -43.61 3.62
N GLN A 87 17.91 -44.07 4.62
CA GLN A 87 16.51 -43.67 4.83
C GLN A 87 16.41 -42.18 5.15
N LEU A 88 17.27 -41.64 6.03
CA LEU A 88 17.30 -40.20 6.34
C LEU A 88 17.58 -39.34 5.09
N LYS A 89 18.47 -39.77 4.19
CA LYS A 89 18.72 -39.07 2.92
C LYS A 89 17.52 -39.13 1.98
N LYS A 90 16.84 -40.27 1.91
CA LYS A 90 15.63 -40.45 1.11
C LYS A 90 14.50 -39.54 1.60
N ASP A 91 14.31 -39.47 2.92
CA ASP A 91 13.29 -38.61 3.53
C ASP A 91 13.60 -37.13 3.31
N ALA A 92 14.87 -36.73 3.42
CA ALA A 92 15.29 -35.37 3.10
C ALA A 92 15.02 -35.00 1.62
N GLN A 93 15.32 -35.92 0.70
CA GLN A 93 15.05 -35.72 -0.73
C GLN A 93 13.54 -35.60 -1.02
N ALA A 94 12.70 -36.38 -0.35
CA ALA A 94 11.26 -36.28 -0.48
C ALA A 94 10.72 -34.91 -0.01
N LEU A 95 11.27 -34.38 1.10
CA LEU A 95 10.92 -33.05 1.58
C LEU A 95 11.35 -31.95 0.60
N ARG A 96 12.56 -32.06 0.00
CA ARG A 96 13.02 -31.12 -1.03
C ARG A 96 12.14 -31.13 -2.27
N LEU A 97 11.77 -32.31 -2.76
CA LEU A 97 10.87 -32.42 -3.91
C LEU A 97 9.52 -31.77 -3.61
N THR A 98 9.00 -31.94 -2.38
CA THR A 98 7.77 -31.29 -1.94
C THR A 98 7.92 -29.76 -1.90
N ALA A 99 9.07 -29.25 -1.43
CA ALA A 99 9.36 -27.81 -1.44
C ALA A 99 9.46 -27.25 -2.86
N GLU A 100 10.10 -27.98 -3.79
CA GLU A 100 10.25 -27.59 -5.20
C GLU A 100 8.88 -27.48 -5.90
N VAL A 101 8.00 -28.46 -5.73
CA VAL A 101 6.62 -28.40 -6.27
C VAL A 101 5.87 -27.19 -5.72
N ARG A 102 6.05 -26.87 -4.43
CA ARG A 102 5.45 -25.68 -3.80
C ARG A 102 6.01 -24.36 -4.35
N SER A 103 7.30 -24.30 -4.68
CA SER A 103 7.91 -23.13 -5.32
C SER A 103 7.30 -22.83 -6.70
N GLY A 104 6.93 -23.88 -7.47
CA GLY A 104 6.17 -23.71 -8.71
C GLY A 104 4.79 -23.07 -8.50
N ILE A 105 4.08 -23.47 -7.44
CA ILE A 105 2.79 -22.86 -7.04
C ILE A 105 3.01 -21.40 -6.61
N GLN A 106 4.10 -21.12 -5.89
CA GLN A 106 4.47 -19.78 -5.45
C GLN A 106 4.65 -18.84 -6.63
N GLY A 107 5.30 -19.29 -7.72
CA GLY A 107 5.47 -18.49 -8.94
C GLY A 107 4.14 -18.02 -9.54
N THR A 108 3.13 -18.89 -9.57
CA THR A 108 1.78 -18.54 -10.02
C THR A 108 1.11 -17.53 -9.10
N LEU A 109 1.22 -17.74 -7.79
CA LEU A 109 0.60 -16.88 -6.79
C LEU A 109 1.21 -15.47 -6.76
N VAL A 110 2.51 -15.34 -7.00
CA VAL A 110 3.19 -14.04 -7.17
C VAL A 110 2.59 -13.23 -8.31
N VAL A 111 2.30 -13.87 -9.46
CA VAL A 111 1.65 -13.20 -10.60
C VAL A 111 0.24 -12.73 -10.24
N GLN A 112 -0.54 -13.58 -9.57
CA GLN A 112 -1.91 -13.25 -9.16
C GLN A 112 -1.94 -12.08 -8.17
N LEU A 113 -1.02 -12.06 -7.20
CA LEU A 113 -0.86 -10.96 -6.25
C LEU A 113 -0.52 -9.64 -6.95
N ALA A 114 0.47 -9.67 -7.83
CA ALA A 114 0.90 -8.50 -8.59
C ALA A 114 -0.24 -7.93 -9.45
N GLU A 115 -0.99 -8.80 -10.12
CA GLU A 115 -2.14 -8.41 -10.93
C GLU A 115 -3.27 -7.80 -10.08
N ALA A 116 -3.62 -8.44 -8.96
CA ALA A 116 -4.66 -7.96 -8.05
C ALA A 116 -4.28 -6.59 -7.46
N ARG A 117 -3.02 -6.42 -7.04
CA ARG A 117 -2.52 -5.13 -6.52
C ARG A 117 -2.57 -4.04 -7.58
N MET A 118 -2.13 -4.33 -8.81
CA MET A 118 -2.13 -3.36 -9.91
C MET A 118 -3.55 -2.86 -10.22
N LYS A 119 -4.56 -3.74 -10.16
CA LYS A 119 -5.97 -3.36 -10.34
C LYS A 119 -6.49 -2.48 -9.20
N LEU A 120 -6.02 -2.73 -7.97
CA LEU A 120 -6.51 -2.06 -6.76
C LEU A 120 -5.83 -0.72 -6.44
N VAL A 121 -4.55 -0.57 -6.75
CA VAL A 121 -3.70 0.51 -6.20
C VAL A 121 -4.21 1.94 -6.50
N GLY A 122 -4.87 2.14 -7.65
CA GLY A 122 -5.43 3.44 -8.04
C GLY A 122 -6.83 3.73 -7.49
N VAL A 123 -7.54 2.70 -6.99
CA VAL A 123 -8.95 2.81 -6.60
C VAL A 123 -9.15 3.70 -5.37
N PRO A 124 -8.35 3.59 -4.29
CA PRO A 124 -8.49 4.44 -3.11
C PRO A 124 -8.39 5.93 -3.40
N GLY A 125 -7.51 6.35 -4.31
CA GLY A 125 -7.38 7.76 -4.68
C GLY A 125 -8.69 8.31 -5.27
N THR A 126 -9.37 7.52 -6.09
CA THR A 126 -10.65 7.91 -6.70
C THR A 126 -11.78 7.96 -5.66
N ILE A 127 -11.87 6.94 -4.78
CA ILE A 127 -12.88 6.89 -3.70
C ILE A 127 -12.69 8.04 -2.72
N ASN A 128 -11.47 8.23 -2.22
CA ASN A 128 -11.16 9.26 -1.23
C ASN A 128 -11.35 10.65 -1.80
N LYS A 129 -11.00 10.90 -3.07
CA LYS A 129 -11.27 12.18 -3.73
C LYS A 129 -12.77 12.50 -3.74
N ALA A 130 -13.60 11.56 -4.19
CA ALA A 130 -15.04 11.76 -4.25
C ALA A 130 -15.63 12.04 -2.85
N TYR A 131 -15.18 11.30 -1.85
CA TYR A 131 -15.57 11.51 -0.46
C TYR A 131 -15.18 12.88 0.08
N GLN A 132 -13.92 13.27 -0.10
CA GLN A 132 -13.39 14.55 0.38
C GLN A 132 -14.05 15.73 -0.33
N GLN A 133 -14.38 15.59 -1.62
CA GLN A 133 -15.18 16.59 -2.35
C GLN A 133 -16.58 16.75 -1.77
N ALA A 134 -17.26 15.65 -1.43
CA ALA A 134 -18.57 15.69 -0.79
C ALA A 134 -18.49 16.32 0.61
N MET A 135 -17.49 15.96 1.41
CA MET A 135 -17.26 16.57 2.72
C MET A 135 -17.02 18.07 2.62
N LEU A 136 -16.20 18.51 1.66
CA LEU A 136 -15.93 19.93 1.41
C LEU A 136 -17.21 20.66 1.01
N ALA A 137 -17.99 20.11 0.07
CA ALA A 137 -19.26 20.69 -0.35
C ALA A 137 -20.23 20.83 0.83
N ASN A 138 -20.35 19.79 1.66
CA ASN A 138 -21.19 19.82 2.85
C ASN A 138 -20.70 20.87 3.86
N ALA A 139 -19.39 20.99 4.09
CA ALA A 139 -18.83 22.01 4.98
C ALA A 139 -19.12 23.43 4.48
N LEU A 140 -19.01 23.67 3.17
CA LEU A 140 -19.33 24.94 2.53
C LEU A 140 -20.83 25.26 2.53
N ALA A 141 -21.68 24.24 2.53
CA ALA A 141 -23.13 24.38 2.58
C ALA A 141 -23.70 24.51 4.00
N ARG A 142 -22.87 24.39 5.05
CA ARG A 142 -23.32 24.61 6.44
C ARG A 142 -23.85 26.04 6.59
N GLU A 143 -24.95 26.14 7.33
CA GLU A 143 -25.59 27.42 7.62
C GLU A 143 -24.59 28.41 8.24
N GLY A 144 -24.57 29.65 7.76
CA GLY A 144 -23.68 30.70 8.22
C GLY A 144 -22.27 30.68 7.62
N THR A 145 -21.83 29.58 6.99
CA THR A 145 -20.50 29.50 6.37
C THR A 145 -20.37 30.52 5.23
N ARG A 146 -21.36 30.57 4.34
CA ARG A 146 -21.35 31.47 3.19
C ARG A 146 -21.37 32.93 3.63
N GLU A 147 -22.25 33.26 4.58
CA GLU A 147 -22.42 34.60 5.12
C GLU A 147 -21.14 35.09 5.78
N SER A 148 -20.52 34.24 6.61
CA SER A 148 -19.24 34.54 7.27
C SER A 148 -18.11 34.76 6.27
N LEU A 149 -17.99 33.90 5.24
CA LEU A 149 -16.98 34.06 4.19
C LEU A 149 -17.20 35.34 3.36
N LEU A 150 -18.46 35.69 3.08
CA LEU A 150 -18.80 36.93 2.38
C LEU A 150 -18.50 38.16 3.23
N GLU A 151 -18.76 38.13 4.53
CA GLU A 151 -18.43 39.22 5.45
C GLU A 151 -16.91 39.44 5.51
N LEU A 152 -16.13 38.37 5.70
CA LEU A 152 -14.67 38.43 5.68
C LEU A 152 -14.13 38.97 4.34
N PHE A 153 -14.70 38.52 3.22
CA PHE A 153 -14.31 39.02 1.90
C PHE A 153 -14.65 40.50 1.73
N ALA A 154 -15.83 40.94 2.18
CA ALA A 154 -16.25 42.34 2.11
C ALA A 154 -15.34 43.24 2.95
N LEU A 155 -14.96 42.81 4.15
CA LEU A 155 -14.01 43.51 5.01
C LEU A 155 -12.62 43.57 4.39
N SER A 156 -12.10 42.46 3.87
CA SER A 156 -10.80 42.43 3.19
C SER A 156 -10.78 43.37 1.98
N ARG A 157 -11.84 43.37 1.17
CA ARG A 157 -12.01 44.30 0.05
C ARG A 157 -12.03 45.75 0.51
N ALA A 158 -12.77 46.07 1.57
CA ALA A 158 -12.85 47.44 2.09
C ALA A 158 -11.49 47.93 2.60
N LEU A 159 -10.71 47.07 3.27
CA LEU A 159 -9.35 47.39 3.71
C LEU A 159 -8.40 47.59 2.53
N PHE A 160 -8.41 46.68 1.56
CA PHE A 160 -7.58 46.79 0.35
C PHE A 160 -7.88 48.07 -0.45
N LEU A 161 -9.17 48.42 -0.62
CA LEU A 161 -9.54 49.64 -1.32
C LEU A 161 -9.10 50.92 -0.58
N LYS A 162 -9.03 50.89 0.76
CA LYS A 162 -8.49 52.00 1.56
C LYS A 162 -6.96 52.14 1.41
N SER A 163 -6.26 51.04 1.14
CA SER A 163 -4.82 51.03 0.88
C SER A 163 -4.47 51.02 -0.62
N ILE A 164 -5.42 51.31 -1.51
CA ILE A 164 -5.23 51.15 -2.97
C ILE A 164 -4.06 51.99 -3.53
N ALA A 165 -3.79 53.14 -2.92
CA ALA A 165 -2.68 54.02 -3.29
C ALA A 165 -1.31 53.36 -3.03
N GLU A 166 -1.20 52.47 -2.04
CA GLU A 166 0.01 51.68 -1.77
C GLU A 166 0.29 50.67 -2.89
N HIS A 167 -0.70 50.40 -3.73
CA HIS A 167 -0.63 49.50 -4.88
C HIS A 167 -0.62 50.23 -6.22
N ASP A 168 -0.48 51.56 -6.24
CA ASP A 168 -0.55 52.35 -7.49
C ASP A 168 0.50 51.93 -8.52
N GLY A 169 1.70 51.48 -8.09
CA GLY A 169 2.72 50.94 -9.00
C GLY A 169 2.33 49.63 -9.69
N LEU A 170 1.44 48.83 -9.09
CA LEU A 170 0.88 47.63 -9.70
C LEU A 170 -0.31 47.95 -10.62
N LEU A 171 -1.00 49.07 -10.37
CA LEU A 171 -2.17 49.52 -11.13
C LEU A 171 -1.80 50.45 -12.30
N SER A 172 -0.63 51.09 -12.27
CA SER A 172 -0.16 52.01 -13.31
C SER A 172 0.18 51.32 -14.62
N GLY A 173 0.43 50.00 -14.59
CA GLY A 173 0.66 49.18 -15.78
C GLY A 173 -0.61 48.75 -16.52
N CYS A 174 -1.80 49.04 -15.97
CA CYS A 174 -3.06 48.65 -16.60
C CYS A 174 -3.46 49.61 -17.72
N ASN A 175 -3.74 49.07 -18.91
CA ASN A 175 -4.20 49.81 -20.08
C ASN A 175 -5.73 50.00 -20.02
N GLY A 176 -6.13 50.96 -19.19
CA GLY A 176 -7.52 51.41 -19.10
C GLY A 176 -8.32 50.79 -17.95
N GLN A 177 -9.58 51.22 -17.84
CA GLN A 177 -10.40 51.01 -16.65
C GLN A 177 -10.79 49.55 -16.43
N ARG A 178 -11.04 48.78 -17.50
CA ARG A 178 -11.43 47.37 -17.41
C ARG A 178 -10.31 46.50 -16.85
N GLU A 179 -9.08 46.70 -17.34
CA GLU A 179 -7.91 45.96 -16.86
C GLU A 179 -7.60 46.32 -15.40
N ARG A 180 -7.69 47.61 -15.07
CA ARG A 180 -7.53 48.08 -13.69
C ARG A 180 -8.54 47.45 -12.73
N GLN A 181 -9.81 47.32 -13.13
CA GLN A 181 -10.84 46.67 -12.32
C GLN A 181 -10.58 45.17 -12.12
N ALA A 182 -10.18 44.45 -13.19
CA ALA A 182 -9.79 43.06 -13.08
C ALA A 182 -8.59 42.87 -12.12
N LYS A 183 -7.61 43.78 -12.19
CA LYS A 183 -6.44 43.74 -11.31
C LYS A 183 -6.79 44.01 -9.85
N ILE A 184 -7.67 44.96 -9.58
CA ILE A 184 -8.21 45.22 -8.24
C ILE A 184 -8.93 43.98 -7.69
N GLN A 185 -9.72 43.30 -8.52
CA GLN A 185 -10.42 42.08 -8.12
C GLN A 185 -9.44 40.94 -7.79
N GLU A 186 -8.42 40.71 -8.62
CA GLU A 186 -7.35 39.75 -8.37
C GLU A 186 -6.64 40.02 -7.02
N LEU A 187 -6.22 41.27 -6.80
CA LEU A 187 -5.52 41.66 -5.57
C LEU A 187 -6.42 41.57 -4.32
N THR A 188 -7.71 41.85 -4.46
CA THR A 188 -8.69 41.65 -3.38
C THR A 188 -8.80 40.17 -3.01
N TRP A 189 -8.92 39.27 -4.00
CA TRP A 189 -8.95 37.82 -3.74
C TRP A 189 -7.67 37.32 -3.11
N ARG A 190 -6.51 37.84 -3.53
CA ARG A 190 -5.23 37.51 -2.93
C ARG A 190 -5.15 37.95 -1.47
N THR A 191 -5.59 39.16 -1.16
CA THR A 191 -5.59 39.71 0.21
C THR A 191 -6.49 38.86 1.11
N PHE A 192 -7.71 38.56 0.66
CA PHE A 192 -8.63 37.67 1.37
C PHE A 192 -8.01 36.28 1.62
N GLY A 193 -7.42 35.67 0.58
CA GLY A 193 -6.76 34.38 0.70
C GLY A 193 -5.61 34.38 1.71
N GLN A 194 -4.84 35.45 1.79
CA GLN A 194 -3.77 35.61 2.78
C GLN A 194 -4.31 35.72 4.22
N GLU A 195 -5.40 36.47 4.44
CA GLU A 195 -6.02 36.55 5.77
C GLU A 195 -6.63 35.21 6.19
N VAL A 196 -7.26 34.49 5.26
CA VAL A 196 -7.74 33.12 5.52
C VAL A 196 -6.56 32.18 5.81
N GLN A 197 -5.44 32.29 5.10
CA GLN A 197 -4.25 31.47 5.39
C GLN A 197 -3.68 31.76 6.79
N LYS A 198 -3.62 33.04 7.19
CA LYS A 198 -3.20 33.42 8.55
C LYS A 198 -4.10 32.84 9.64
N LEU A 199 -5.41 32.67 9.36
CA LEU A 199 -6.35 32.03 10.29
C LEU A 199 -5.92 30.60 10.63
N PHE A 200 -5.41 29.85 9.65
CA PHE A 200 -4.93 28.48 9.87
C PHE A 200 -3.58 28.44 10.58
N GLY A 201 -2.72 29.45 10.34
CA GLY A 201 -1.52 29.67 11.14
C GLY A 201 -0.50 28.52 11.11
N GLY A 202 -0.47 27.72 10.03
CA GLY A 202 0.38 26.53 9.90
C GLY A 202 -0.23 25.26 10.51
N ALA A 203 -1.42 25.34 11.12
CA ALA A 203 -2.11 24.15 11.62
C ALA A 203 -2.51 23.19 10.49
N GLU A 204 -2.67 23.70 9.26
CA GLU A 204 -2.98 22.91 8.07
C GLU A 204 -1.93 21.82 7.79
N ASP A 205 -0.66 22.05 8.14
CA ASP A 205 0.45 21.12 7.90
C ASP A 205 0.35 19.84 8.76
N HIS A 206 -0.45 19.88 9.82
CA HIS A 206 -0.61 18.79 10.77
C HIS A 206 -2.00 18.14 10.70
N ILE A 207 -2.84 18.54 9.75
CA ILE A 207 -4.20 18.01 9.59
C ILE A 207 -4.24 17.12 8.35
N GLN A 208 -4.59 15.85 8.55
CA GLN A 208 -4.87 14.92 7.46
C GLN A 208 -6.37 14.88 7.19
N ALA A 209 -6.73 14.96 5.91
CA ALA A 209 -8.10 14.72 5.48
C ALA A 209 -8.47 13.25 5.74
N PRO A 210 -9.69 12.96 6.21
CA PRO A 210 -10.13 11.58 6.42
C PRO A 210 -10.16 10.82 5.08
N THR A 211 -9.89 9.52 5.17
CA THR A 211 -9.89 8.59 4.04
C THR A 211 -10.85 7.44 4.32
N LEU A 212 -11.60 7.05 3.29
CA LEU A 212 -12.53 5.91 3.33
C LEU A 212 -11.85 4.60 2.93
N ALA A 213 -11.01 4.67 1.89
CA ALA A 213 -10.35 3.52 1.31
C ALA A 213 -8.84 3.61 1.51
N VAL A 214 -8.22 2.51 1.91
CA VAL A 214 -6.77 2.40 2.10
C VAL A 214 -6.31 1.05 1.56
N MET A 215 -5.19 1.07 0.83
CA MET A 215 -4.54 -0.16 0.39
C MET A 215 -3.95 -0.92 1.58
N PRO A 216 -4.13 -2.24 1.66
CA PRO A 216 -3.38 -3.05 2.58
C PRO A 216 -1.88 -2.98 2.28
N SER A 217 -1.08 -3.10 3.34
CA SER A 217 0.38 -3.16 3.27
C SER A 217 0.83 -4.38 2.47
N THR A 218 2.00 -4.29 1.87
CA THR A 218 2.59 -5.40 1.12
C THR A 218 3.17 -6.44 2.08
N VAL A 219 3.17 -7.70 1.66
CA VAL A 219 3.85 -8.77 2.40
C VAL A 219 5.28 -8.97 1.90
N GLN A 220 6.15 -9.56 2.74
CA GLN A 220 7.53 -9.82 2.36
C GLN A 220 7.60 -10.78 1.16
N GLY A 221 8.40 -10.43 0.15
CA GLY A 221 8.55 -11.24 -1.07
C GLY A 221 7.48 -10.98 -2.14
N GLU A 222 6.52 -10.09 -1.86
CA GLU A 222 5.57 -9.62 -2.86
C GLU A 222 6.26 -8.77 -3.94
N VAL A 223 5.96 -9.04 -5.21
CA VAL A 223 6.50 -8.27 -6.34
C VAL A 223 5.51 -7.18 -6.72
N LEU A 224 5.97 -5.94 -6.68
CA LEU A 224 5.18 -4.77 -7.06
C LEU A 224 5.36 -4.51 -8.56
N VAL A 225 4.25 -4.46 -9.27
CA VAL A 225 4.18 -4.06 -10.67
C VAL A 225 3.29 -2.83 -10.76
N GLU A 226 3.77 -1.81 -11.46
CA GLU A 226 3.06 -0.55 -11.66
C GLU A 226 2.45 -0.48 -13.06
N THR A 227 2.99 -1.28 -14.00
CA THR A 227 2.56 -1.26 -15.40
C THR A 227 2.16 -2.64 -15.93
N PRO A 228 1.26 -2.69 -16.94
CA PRO A 228 0.93 -3.95 -17.62
C PRO A 228 2.15 -4.63 -18.27
N VAL A 229 3.15 -3.86 -18.70
CA VAL A 229 4.40 -4.38 -19.29
C VAL A 229 5.22 -5.13 -18.23
N GLU A 230 5.32 -4.60 -17.02
CA GLU A 230 5.99 -5.27 -15.91
C GLU A 230 5.27 -6.55 -15.51
N LEU A 231 3.93 -6.52 -15.47
CA LEU A 231 3.15 -7.73 -15.20
C LEU A 231 3.38 -8.80 -16.28
N MET A 232 3.47 -8.41 -17.55
CA MET A 232 3.79 -9.33 -18.65
C MET A 232 5.20 -9.94 -18.49
N ARG A 233 6.20 -9.12 -18.15
CA ARG A 233 7.56 -9.61 -17.88
C ARG A 233 7.60 -10.57 -16.68
N LEU A 234 6.86 -10.26 -15.63
CA LEU A 234 6.74 -11.12 -14.45
C LEU A 234 6.13 -12.48 -14.82
N ARG A 235 5.07 -12.49 -15.64
CA ARG A 235 4.47 -13.74 -16.14
C ARG A 235 5.49 -14.58 -16.90
N GLN A 236 6.22 -13.97 -17.83
CA GLN A 236 7.25 -14.66 -18.63
C GLN A 236 8.35 -15.26 -17.75
N ALA A 237 8.81 -14.52 -16.73
CA ALA A 237 9.84 -14.98 -15.80
C ALA A 237 9.40 -16.10 -14.84
N ARG A 238 8.10 -16.36 -14.71
CA ARG A 238 7.53 -17.39 -13.82
C ARG A 238 6.97 -18.61 -14.57
N THR A 239 6.92 -18.56 -15.90
CA THR A 239 6.54 -19.68 -16.77
C THR A 239 7.72 -20.39 -17.43
N ALA A 240 8.91 -19.80 -17.37
CA ALA A 240 10.17 -20.37 -17.87
C ALA A 240 10.89 -21.16 -16.77
#